data_AF-A0A1K1LF31-F1
#
_entry.id   AF-A0A1K1LF31-F1
#
_cell.length_a   1.000
_cell.length_b   1.000
_cell.length_c   1.000
_cell.angle_alpha   90.00
_cell.angle_beta   90.00
_cell.angle_gamma   90.00
#
_symmetry.space_group_name_H-M   'P 1'
#
loop_
_entity.id
_entity.type
_entity.pdbx_description
1 polymer ?
#
loop_
_entity_poly.entity_id
_entity_poly.type
_entity_poly.pdbx_seq_one_letter_code
_entity_poly.pdbx_strand_id
1 'polypeptide(L)'
;MTSSYKRSLYCSIVRIAANVVMIAAVFLGMYMASRAPMSSMGTFCLWFFGISIPVWMGAFALIRKIRQLYADEGATYIELPRQGASLVYWRVLEQPRDRLGIVR
;
A
#
# COMPACT_ATOMS: atom_id res chain seq x y z
N MET A 1 20.84 2.55 2.05
CA MET A 1 19.47 2.79 1.51
C MET A 1 18.52 2.99 2.69
N THR A 2 17.89 4.15 2.79
CA THR A 2 16.95 4.52 3.85
C THR A 2 15.68 3.64 3.82
N SER A 3 15.10 3.33 4.98
CA SER A 3 13.92 2.46 5.11
C SER A 3 12.71 2.99 4.31
N SER A 4 12.50 4.31 4.31
CA SER A 4 11.50 5.01 3.48
C SER A 4 11.59 4.72 1.97
N TYR A 5 12.80 4.66 1.39
CA TYR A 5 12.96 4.32 -0.03
C TYR A 5 12.51 2.90 -0.35
N LYS A 6 12.89 1.92 0.50
CA LYS A 6 12.44 0.52 0.37
C LYS A 6 10.92 0.41 0.45
N ARG A 7 10.29 1.09 1.40
CA ARG A 7 8.84 1.13 1.57
C ARG A 7 8.11 1.68 0.33
N SER A 8 8.58 2.79 -0.23
CA SER A 8 7.98 3.38 -1.44
C SER A 8 8.12 2.45 -2.65
N LEU A 9 9.28 1.82 -2.79
CA LEU A 9 9.59 0.88 -3.87
C LEU A 9 8.68 -0.36 -3.77
N TYR A 10 8.62 -1.01 -2.61
CA TYR A 10 7.75 -2.18 -2.42
C TYR A 10 6.26 -1.85 -2.60
N CYS A 11 5.79 -0.72 -2.08
CA CYS A 11 4.41 -0.28 -2.29
C CYS A 11 4.10 -0.08 -3.79
N SER A 12 5.03 0.53 -4.52
CA SER A 12 4.91 0.74 -5.97
C SER A 12 4.87 -0.58 -6.74
N ILE A 13 5.76 -1.53 -6.42
CA ILE A 13 5.76 -2.87 -7.03
C ILE A 13 4.41 -3.57 -6.82
N VAL A 14 3.87 -3.56 -5.60
CA VAL A 14 2.60 -4.22 -5.30
C VAL A 14 1.45 -3.63 -6.12
N ARG A 15 1.43 -2.30 -6.30
CA ARG A 15 0.42 -1.64 -7.15
C ARG A 15 0.57 -2.02 -8.62
N ILE A 16 1.79 -2.04 -9.14
CA ILE A 16 2.06 -2.45 -10.53
C ILE A 16 1.58 -3.89 -10.74
N ALA A 17 1.96 -4.81 -9.85
CA ALA A 17 1.54 -6.20 -9.93
C ALA A 17 0.00 -6.35 -9.89
N ALA A 18 -0.68 -5.64 -8.98
CA ALA A 18 -2.14 -5.66 -8.90
C ALA A 18 -2.81 -5.18 -10.20
N ASN A 19 -2.27 -4.11 -10.82
CA ASN A 19 -2.78 -3.61 -12.09
C ASN A 19 -2.55 -4.60 -13.25
N VAL A 20 -1.38 -5.25 -13.31
CA VAL A 20 -1.10 -6.29 -14.32
C VAL A 20 -2.07 -7.46 -14.17
N VAL A 21 -2.33 -7.91 -12.94
CA VAL A 21 -3.29 -8.98 -12.68
C VAL A 21 -4.72 -8.57 -13.07
N MET A 22 -5.10 -7.31 -12.84
CA MET A 22 -6.40 -6.79 -13.29
C MET A 22 -6.53 -6.83 -14.82
N ILE A 23 -5.49 -6.45 -15.56
CA ILE A 23 -5.47 -6.55 -17.02
C ILE A 23 -5.64 -8.01 -17.45
N ALA A 24 -4.91 -8.95 -16.83
CA ALA A 24 -5.06 -10.38 -17.10
C ALA A 24 -6.49 -10.89 -16.80
N ALA A 25 -7.11 -10.41 -15.72
CA ALA A 25 -8.50 -10.73 -15.38
C ALA A 25 -9.50 -10.23 -16.43
N VAL A 26 -9.27 -9.06 -17.03
CA VAL A 26 -10.09 -8.56 -18.14
C VAL A 26 -9.99 -9.49 -19.35
N PHE A 27 -8.78 -9.83 -19.78
CA PHE A 27 -8.59 -10.74 -20.92
C PHE A 27 -9.19 -12.12 -20.67
N LEU A 28 -9.00 -12.65 -19.46
CA LEU A 28 -9.59 -13.93 -19.07
C LEU A 28 -11.12 -13.87 -19.04
N GLY A 29 -11.69 -12.80 -18.48
CA GLY A 29 -13.13 -12.56 -18.49
C GLY A 29 -13.68 -12.49 -19.91
N MET A 30 -13.01 -11.77 -20.82
CA MET A 30 -13.40 -11.69 -22.23
C MET A 30 -13.33 -13.05 -22.93
N TYR A 31 -12.29 -13.83 -22.65
CA TYR A 31 -12.12 -15.17 -23.19
C TYR A 31 -13.20 -16.15 -22.71
N MET A 32 -13.58 -16.07 -21.43
CA MET A 32 -14.66 -16.91 -20.91
C MET A 32 -16.03 -16.45 -21.41
N ALA A 33 -16.23 -15.14 -21.53
CA ALA A 33 -17.47 -14.57 -22.08
C ALA A 33 -17.68 -14.93 -23.56
N SER A 34 -16.62 -14.99 -24.37
CA SER A 34 -16.74 -15.40 -25.79
C SER A 34 -17.15 -16.86 -25.96
N ARG A 35 -16.93 -17.70 -24.94
CA ARG A 35 -17.33 -19.12 -24.90
C ARG A 35 -18.71 -19.35 -24.29
N ALA A 36 -19.35 -18.32 -23.73
CA ALA A 36 -20.64 -18.40 -23.05
C ALA A 36 -21.70 -17.53 -23.75
N PRO A 37 -22.34 -18.03 -24.84
CA PRO A 37 -23.22 -17.22 -25.68
C PRO A 37 -24.55 -16.81 -25.02
N MET A 38 -25.02 -17.51 -23.99
CA MET A 38 -26.30 -17.23 -23.33
C MET A 38 -26.21 -16.19 -22.19
N SER A 39 -25.01 -15.87 -21.69
CA SER A 39 -24.83 -14.95 -20.55
C SER A 39 -23.40 -14.36 -20.48
N SER A 40 -22.93 -13.85 -21.61
CA SER A 40 -21.57 -13.31 -21.77
C SER A 40 -21.24 -12.22 -20.74
N MET A 41 -22.19 -11.33 -20.43
CA MET A 41 -22.04 -10.28 -19.42
C MET A 41 -21.88 -10.83 -18.00
N GLY A 42 -22.71 -11.80 -17.61
CA GLY A 42 -22.63 -12.42 -16.29
C GLY A 42 -21.33 -13.20 -16.10
N THR A 43 -20.93 -13.94 -17.14
CA THR A 43 -19.67 -14.70 -17.16
C THR A 43 -18.47 -13.76 -17.05
N PHE A 44 -18.45 -12.66 -17.81
CA PHE A 44 -17.40 -11.64 -17.70
C PHE A 44 -17.33 -11.08 -16.28
N CYS A 45 -18.45 -10.60 -15.72
CA CYS A 45 -18.49 -10.01 -14.39
C CYS A 45 -18.01 -10.98 -13.31
N LEU A 46 -18.43 -12.25 -13.37
CA LEU A 46 -18.06 -13.26 -12.37
C LEU A 46 -16.56 -13.51 -12.37
N TRP A 47 -15.94 -13.63 -13.56
CA TRP A 47 -14.50 -13.82 -13.68
C TRP A 47 -13.70 -12.55 -13.36
N PHE A 48 -14.13 -11.39 -13.84
CA PHE A 48 -13.45 -10.12 -13.57
C PHE A 48 -13.52 -9.74 -12.10
N PHE A 49 -14.71 -9.72 -11.49
CA PHE A 49 -14.88 -9.35 -10.09
C PHE A 49 -14.39 -10.44 -9.13
N GLY A 50 -14.54 -11.71 -9.51
CA GLY A 50 -14.02 -12.85 -8.75
C GLY A 50 -12.50 -12.83 -8.58
N ILE A 51 -11.77 -12.20 -9.51
CA ILE A 51 -10.31 -12.04 -9.43
C ILE A 51 -9.92 -10.66 -8.90
N SER A 52 -10.52 -9.59 -9.41
CA SER A 52 -10.13 -8.23 -9.06
C SER A 52 -10.36 -7.90 -7.58
N ILE A 53 -11.49 -8.34 -6.99
CA ILE A 53 -11.80 -8.04 -5.58
C ILE A 53 -10.77 -8.69 -4.63
N PRO A 54 -10.47 -10.01 -4.71
CA PRO A 54 -9.44 -10.62 -3.86
C PRO A 54 -8.04 -10.04 -4.09
N VAL A 55 -7.68 -9.72 -5.33
CA VAL A 55 -6.38 -9.15 -5.68
C VAL A 55 -6.18 -7.80 -5.00
N TRP A 56 -7.16 -6.91 -5.07
CA TRP A 56 -7.09 -5.61 -4.40
C TRP A 56 -7.10 -5.75 -2.89
N MET A 57 -7.93 -6.63 -2.33
CA MET A 57 -7.92 -6.93 -0.89
C MET A 57 -6.53 -7.42 -0.42
N GLY A 58 -5.92 -8.35 -1.17
CA GLY A 58 -4.57 -8.85 -0.92
C GLY A 58 -3.51 -7.76 -1.05
N ALA A 59 -3.58 -6.93 -2.09
CA ALA A 59 -2.67 -5.81 -2.29
C ALA A 59 -2.75 -4.79 -1.14
N PHE A 60 -3.95 -4.44 -0.68
CA PHE A 60 -4.14 -3.55 0.48
C PHE A 60 -3.57 -4.15 1.77
N ALA A 61 -3.82 -5.44 2.01
CA ALA A 61 -3.27 -6.16 3.15
C ALA A 61 -1.73 -6.19 3.11
N LEU A 62 -1.16 -6.45 1.93
CA LEU A 62 0.29 -6.51 1.73
C LEU A 62 0.93 -5.13 1.89
N ILE A 63 0.33 -4.07 1.34
CA ILE A 63 0.78 -2.69 1.55
C ILE A 63 0.69 -2.31 3.03
N ARG A 64 -0.34 -2.74 3.75
CA ARG A 64 -0.45 -2.54 5.20
C ARG A 64 0.67 -3.27 5.95
N LYS A 65 0.97 -4.52 5.58
CA LYS A 65 2.08 -5.29 6.15
C LYS A 65 3.45 -4.65 5.86
N ILE A 66 3.70 -4.20 4.63
CA ILE A 66 4.94 -3.50 4.25
C ILE A 66 5.10 -2.22 5.09
N ARG A 67 4.02 -1.47 5.30
CA ARG A 67 4.06 -0.27 6.16
C ARG A 67 4.36 -0.57 7.62
N GLN A 68 3.93 -1.74 8.12
CA GLN A 68 4.20 -2.17 9.49
C GLN A 68 5.63 -2.71 9.65
N LEU A 69 6.11 -3.52 8.71
CA LEU A 69 7.44 -4.13 8.74
C LEU A 69 8.57 -3.13 8.53
N TYR A 70 8.36 -2.12 7.69
CA TYR A 70 9.33 -1.06 7.38
C TYR A 70 8.92 0.28 8.01
N ALA A 71 8.31 0.27 9.20
CA ALA A 71 8.12 1.49 9.97
C ALA A 71 9.51 2.14 10.21
N ASP A 72 9.70 3.39 9.77
CA ASP A 72 11.00 4.07 9.80
C ASP A 72 11.55 4.13 11.24
N GLU A 73 12.88 4.11 11.38
CA GLU A 73 13.62 4.20 12.66
C GLU A 73 13.34 5.50 13.46
N GLY A 74 12.59 6.45 12.88
CA GLY A 74 12.07 7.65 13.54
C GLY A 74 10.56 7.85 13.40
N ALA A 75 9.80 6.86 12.93
CA ALA A 75 8.35 6.95 12.82
C ALA A 75 7.66 5.75 13.45
N THR A 76 7.14 5.94 14.66
CA THR A 76 6.41 4.90 15.39
C THR A 76 4.93 4.97 15.00
N TYR A 77 4.33 3.81 14.75
CA TYR A 77 2.87 3.70 14.67
C TYR A 77 2.33 3.82 16.10
N ILE A 78 1.68 4.94 16.42
CA ILE A 78 1.12 5.17 17.75
C ILE A 78 -0.38 5.34 17.57
N GLU A 79 -1.16 4.66 18.41
CA GLU A 79 -2.59 4.91 18.47
C GLU A 79 -2.83 6.26 19.16
N LEU A 80 -3.23 7.26 18.37
CA LEU A 80 -3.64 8.53 18.94
C LEU A 80 -5.05 8.38 19.51
N PRO A 81 -5.29 8.82 20.77
CA PRO A 81 -6.63 8.82 21.33
C PRO A 81 -7.53 9.70 20.44
N ARG A 82 -8.63 9.10 19.93
CA ARG A 82 -9.62 9.62 18.96
C ARG A 82 -9.33 9.51 17.46
N GLN A 83 -8.09 9.25 17.01
CA GLN A 83 -7.77 9.15 15.57
C GLN A 83 -7.36 7.74 15.11
N GLY A 84 -7.12 6.83 16.05
CA GLY A 84 -6.68 5.48 15.74
C GLY A 84 -5.20 5.44 15.35
N ALA A 85 -4.79 4.32 14.76
CA ALA A 85 -3.40 4.01 14.47
C ALA A 85 -2.83 5.00 13.41
N SER A 86 -1.98 5.94 13.85
CA SER A 86 -1.45 7.03 13.04
C SER A 86 0.08 6.99 13.00
N LEU A 87 0.65 7.32 11.84
CA LEU A 87 2.09 7.30 11.61
C LEU A 87 2.68 8.64 12.08
N VAL A 88 3.28 8.67 13.27
CA VAL A 88 3.88 9.88 13.83
C VAL A 88 5.36 9.90 13.50
N TYR A 89 5.84 11.00 12.92
CA TYR A 89 7.26 11.22 12.66
C TYR A 89 7.89 11.94 13.86
N TRP A 90 8.86 11.31 14.52
CA TRP A 90 9.62 11.90 15.60
C TRP A 90 10.75 12.73 15.01
N ARG A 91 10.55 14.04 14.95
CA ARG A 91 11.66 14.97 14.71
C ARG A 91 12.30 15.25 16.06
N VAL A 92 13.50 14.72 16.31
CA VAL A 92 14.32 15.15 17.45
C VAL A 92 14.58 16.64 17.23
N LEU A 93 14.04 17.48 18.11
CA LEU A 93 14.43 18.88 18.17
C LEU A 93 15.92 18.89 18.51
N GLU A 94 16.76 19.18 17.51
CA GLU A 94 18.16 19.50 17.76
C GLU A 94 18.20 20.56 18.85
N GLN A 95 18.92 20.25 19.92
CA GLN A 95 19.06 21.09 21.09
C GLN A 95 19.49 22.50 20.62
N PRO A 96 18.76 23.58 20.99
CA PRO A 96 19.11 24.92 20.56
C PRO A 96 20.51 25.22 21.06
N ARG A 97 21.46 25.30 20.12
CA ARG A 97 22.88 25.54 20.37
C ARG A 97 23.16 27.03 20.62
N ASP A 98 22.24 27.71 21.32
CA ASP A 98 22.29 29.14 21.64
C ASP A 98 22.07 29.34 23.14
N ARG A 99 23.05 28.93 23.95
CA ARG A 99 23.25 29.53 25.28
C ARG A 99 24.63 29.24 25.90
N LEU A 100 25.70 29.38 25.13
CA LEU A 100 27.03 29.62 25.71
C LEU A 100 27.45 31.05 25.39
N GLY A 101 26.67 31.99 25.91
CA GLY A 101 27.21 33.27 26.30
C GLY A 101 28.08 33.04 27.51
N ILE A 102 29.40 33.00 27.32
CA ILE A 102 30.35 33.33 28.38
C ILE A 102 31.25 34.41 27.81
N VAL A 103 30.90 35.64 28.19
CA VAL A 103 31.82 36.76 28.26
C VAL A 103 32.84 36.42 29.34
N ARG A 104 34.10 36.22 28.96
CA ARG A 104 35.28 36.70 29.68
C ARG A 104 36.54 36.45 28.87
#